data_AF-A0AA96V192-F1
#
_entry.id   AF-A0AA96V192-F1
#
_cell.length_a   1.000
_cell.length_b   1.000
_cell.length_c   1.000
_cell.angle_alpha   90.00
_cell.angle_beta   90.00
_cell.angle_gamma   90.00
#
_symmetry.space_group_name_H-M   'P 1'
#
loop_
_entity.id
_entity.type
_entity.pdbx_description
1 polymer ?
#
loop_
_entity_poly.entity_id
_entity_poly.type
_entity_poly.pdbx_seq_one_letter_code
_entity_poly.pdbx_strand_id
1 'polypeptide(L)'
;MESNNKKFRFWFLLLIVLFIFTIFAFTVWGPYTDDELRRSTESSYNISRSQLNWSSLYSDAELEGSAVFHIRNKEPSYSSEYLTKTYTWKYNGHTFTTTIQVPKGHYEYYQNESHTRNYSTYALTAYDREILNSMIDGFKQQGNQYGFSKEQNVMNIIAFVQSLPYTSDSVTTGYDNYPRYPIETLIDGGGDCEDTAILAAALLTELGYGTILISPPNHMALGIMGSENITGTYYEHNGSRYYYMETTATGWDLGELPGDYVGKTVKLYPISKKPGVTAEFEAEQKKVGSDSLFTYYKVRFLVENSGPAVANNVSIYLVAEADPLDGSKLWSPGHTINVGQMPVNSSIGEAILRIPHGKSTKFTIRVCGDYFSTEKSTEIFKVSSPELNATMNLERLNRLDFKYSYYKVRCNIVNSGDAPTTFTYVNITAETAPFDNTRVWSPKHNNIQVGQIVENGNGWAEAIVKIPKGETVKITCEGYGLYLGGDKSSFEVSSYIEA
;
A
#
# COMPACT_ATOMS: atom_id res chain seq x y z
N MET A 1 63.90 29.48 -12.33
CA MET A 1 63.94 28.05 -12.71
C MET A 1 63.58 27.10 -11.54
N GLU A 2 62.84 27.59 -10.53
CA GLU A 2 62.50 26.82 -9.30
C GLU A 2 61.00 26.47 -9.17
N SER A 3 60.15 27.02 -10.04
CA SER A 3 58.69 26.80 -9.99
C SER A 3 58.24 25.51 -10.70
N ASN A 4 58.94 25.05 -11.74
CA ASN A 4 58.58 23.86 -12.50
C ASN A 4 58.94 22.54 -11.79
N ASN A 5 59.86 22.56 -10.82
CA ASN A 5 60.29 21.34 -10.11
C ASN A 5 59.30 20.89 -9.02
N LYS A 6 58.47 21.81 -8.48
CA LYS A 6 57.45 21.46 -7.48
C LYS A 6 56.21 20.80 -8.11
N LYS A 7 55.79 21.24 -9.30
CA LYS A 7 54.68 20.62 -10.04
C LYS A 7 55.03 19.21 -10.52
N PHE A 8 56.26 18.98 -10.99
CA PHE A 8 56.70 17.64 -11.40
C PHE A 8 56.76 16.65 -10.22
N ARG A 9 57.27 17.09 -9.06
CA ARG A 9 57.28 16.26 -7.83
C ARG A 9 55.87 15.92 -7.33
N PHE A 10 54.91 16.83 -7.45
CA PHE A 10 53.53 16.57 -7.05
C PHE A 10 52.85 15.51 -7.93
N TRP A 11 53.00 15.61 -9.25
CA TRP A 11 52.43 14.62 -10.19
C TRP A 11 53.13 13.25 -10.11
N PHE A 12 54.43 13.23 -9.84
CA PHE A 12 55.18 11.98 -9.65
C PHE A 12 54.78 11.23 -8.37
N LEU A 13 54.53 11.95 -7.27
CA LEU A 13 54.02 11.36 -6.02
C LEU A 13 52.58 10.84 -6.17
N LEU A 14 51.73 11.54 -6.94
CA LEU A 14 50.34 11.11 -7.19
C LEU A 14 50.28 9.78 -7.97
N LEU A 15 51.17 9.61 -8.96
CA LEU A 15 51.28 8.36 -9.75
C LEU A 15 51.77 7.17 -8.91
N ILE A 16 52.69 7.40 -7.97
CA ILE A 16 53.16 6.34 -7.06
C ILE A 16 52.04 5.89 -6.12
N VAL A 17 51.21 6.80 -5.61
CA VAL A 17 50.08 6.45 -4.72
C VAL A 17 49.00 5.67 -5.46
N LEU A 18 48.69 6.02 -6.72
CA LEU A 18 47.74 5.28 -7.56
C LEU A 18 48.24 3.88 -7.96
N PHE A 19 49.56 3.71 -8.14
CA PHE A 19 50.17 2.41 -8.44
C PHE A 19 50.21 1.48 -7.20
N ILE A 20 50.37 2.03 -6.00
CA ILE A 20 50.32 1.25 -4.75
C ILE A 20 48.89 0.78 -4.43
N PHE A 21 47.86 1.60 -4.74
CA PHE A 21 46.46 1.23 -4.50
C PHE A 21 45.94 0.12 -5.43
N THR A 22 46.44 0.04 -6.67
CA THR A 22 46.07 -1.02 -7.62
C THR A 22 46.72 -2.36 -7.29
N ILE A 23 47.92 -2.36 -6.70
CA ILE A 23 48.58 -3.57 -6.20
C ILE A 23 47.89 -4.09 -4.92
N PHE A 24 47.40 -3.19 -4.04
CA PHE A 24 46.71 -3.60 -2.80
C PHE A 24 45.30 -4.18 -3.05
N ALA A 25 44.63 -3.76 -4.13
CA ALA A 25 43.33 -4.31 -4.54
C ALA A 25 43.43 -5.76 -5.07
N PHE A 26 44.59 -6.16 -5.60
CA PHE A 26 44.82 -7.51 -6.15
C PHE A 26 45.33 -8.53 -5.12
N THR A 27 45.75 -8.10 -3.92
CA THR A 27 46.32 -9.01 -2.89
C THR A 27 45.37 -9.30 -1.72
N VAL A 28 44.21 -8.65 -1.63
CA VAL A 28 43.24 -8.89 -0.54
C VAL A 28 41.95 -9.56 -1.05
N TRP A 29 41.68 -9.56 -2.36
CA TRP A 29 40.53 -10.22 -2.98
C TRP A 29 40.99 -11.14 -4.13
N GLY A 30 41.58 -12.29 -3.77
CA GLY A 30 41.75 -13.43 -4.67
C GLY A 30 40.53 -14.37 -4.63
N PRO A 31 40.27 -15.17 -5.68
CA PRO A 31 39.01 -15.89 -5.87
C PRO A 31 38.92 -17.12 -4.94
N TYR A 32 37.83 -17.23 -4.18
CA TYR A 32 37.52 -18.41 -3.38
C TYR A 32 36.74 -19.41 -4.25
N THR A 33 37.30 -20.61 -4.41
CA THR A 33 36.79 -21.70 -5.23
C THR A 33 35.82 -22.59 -4.45
N ASP A 34 34.71 -22.96 -5.09
CA ASP A 34 33.74 -24.00 -4.70
C ASP A 34 34.42 -25.37 -4.49
N ASP A 35 34.54 -25.89 -3.26
CA ASP A 35 34.67 -27.35 -3.03
C ASP A 35 34.44 -27.87 -1.59
N GLU A 36 33.60 -27.23 -0.77
CA GLU A 36 33.38 -27.68 0.63
C GLU A 36 31.91 -27.97 0.99
N LEU A 37 31.08 -28.25 -0.03
CA LEU A 37 29.65 -28.55 0.11
C LEU A 37 29.31 -29.96 -0.35
N ARG A 38 30.11 -30.97 0.04
CA ARG A 38 29.80 -32.37 -0.29
C ARG A 38 30.50 -33.39 0.62
N ARG A 39 30.07 -33.51 1.88
CA ARG A 39 30.14 -34.76 2.68
C ARG A 39 29.59 -34.55 4.10
N SER A 40 28.35 -34.97 4.32
CA SER A 40 27.93 -35.72 5.52
C SER A 40 26.44 -36.03 5.45
N THR A 41 26.08 -36.89 4.49
CA THR A 41 24.83 -37.65 4.55
C THR A 41 25.09 -38.99 5.26
N GLU A 42 24.11 -39.37 6.08
CA GLU A 42 23.79 -40.73 6.59
C GLU A 42 24.48 -41.26 7.87
N SER A 43 23.73 -41.30 8.99
CA SER A 43 23.11 -42.54 9.52
C SER A 43 22.22 -42.23 10.75
N SER A 44 20.89 -42.24 10.59
CA SER A 44 19.96 -43.27 11.11
C SER A 44 19.72 -43.30 12.63
N TYR A 45 18.54 -42.85 13.05
CA TYR A 45 17.76 -43.53 14.09
C TYR A 45 16.26 -43.42 13.78
N ASN A 46 15.68 -44.54 13.38
CA ASN A 46 14.23 -44.76 13.29
C ASN A 46 13.66 -44.91 14.71
N ILE A 47 12.64 -44.12 15.05
CA ILE A 47 11.67 -44.46 16.09
C ILE A 47 10.28 -44.40 15.47
N SER A 48 9.54 -45.49 15.61
CA SER A 48 8.24 -45.75 15.00
C SER A 48 7.16 -44.79 15.50
N ARG A 49 6.43 -44.21 14.54
CA ARG A 49 5.16 -43.50 14.73
C ARG A 49 4.13 -44.41 15.42
N SER A 50 3.80 -44.13 16.68
CA SER A 50 2.48 -44.41 17.22
C SER A 50 1.58 -43.21 16.96
N GLN A 51 0.42 -43.51 16.38
CA GLN A 51 -0.62 -42.62 15.89
C GLN A 51 -0.99 -41.48 16.86
N LEU A 52 -0.62 -40.25 16.48
CA LEU A 52 -1.43 -39.08 16.75
C LEU A 52 -1.65 -38.38 15.42
N ASN A 53 -2.92 -38.26 15.07
CA ASN A 53 -3.39 -37.72 13.81
C ASN A 53 -3.26 -36.19 13.85
N TRP A 54 -2.14 -35.67 13.37
CA TRP A 54 -1.83 -34.24 13.31
C TRP A 54 -2.23 -33.59 11.97
N SER A 55 -3.08 -34.23 11.17
CA SER A 55 -3.52 -33.70 9.88
C SER A 55 -4.60 -32.60 9.96
N SER A 56 -4.81 -31.96 11.11
CA SER A 56 -5.85 -30.92 11.29
C SER A 56 -5.35 -29.56 11.78
N LEU A 57 -4.06 -29.35 12.00
CA LEU A 57 -3.52 -28.07 12.42
C LEU A 57 -2.18 -27.80 11.73
N TYR A 58 -2.21 -26.89 10.75
CA TYR A 58 -1.08 -26.28 10.05
C TYR A 58 -0.33 -27.15 9.02
N SER A 59 -0.86 -27.14 7.79
CA SER A 59 -0.06 -27.04 6.56
C SER A 59 -0.11 -25.55 6.16
N ASP A 60 0.95 -24.82 5.83
CA ASP A 60 2.23 -25.19 5.25
C ASP A 60 3.37 -24.41 5.90
N ALA A 61 4.55 -25.02 5.87
CA ALA A 61 5.80 -24.39 6.20
C ALA A 61 6.12 -23.27 5.19
N GLU A 62 5.81 -22.04 5.57
CA GLU A 62 6.41 -20.81 5.04
C GLU A 62 6.35 -19.73 6.15
N LEU A 63 7.20 -19.88 7.17
CA LEU A 63 7.40 -18.86 8.21
C LEU A 63 8.78 -18.20 8.08
N GLU A 64 9.19 -17.96 6.82
CA GLU A 64 10.13 -16.91 6.45
C GLU A 64 9.50 -16.05 5.35
N GLY A 65 8.86 -14.94 5.73
CA GLY A 65 8.68 -13.77 4.87
C GLY A 65 7.96 -13.91 3.52
N SER A 66 7.08 -14.90 3.29
CA SER A 66 6.37 -14.98 2.01
C SER A 66 5.23 -13.95 1.92
N ALA A 67 5.42 -12.94 1.08
CA ALA A 67 4.32 -12.15 0.55
C ALA A 67 3.80 -12.88 -0.70
N VAL A 68 2.50 -13.18 -0.75
CA VAL A 68 1.89 -13.88 -1.88
C VAL A 68 0.91 -12.94 -2.57
N PHE A 69 1.10 -12.75 -3.87
CA PHE A 69 0.26 -11.89 -4.69
C PHE A 69 -0.47 -12.73 -5.74
N HIS A 70 -1.79 -12.67 -5.72
CA HIS A 70 -2.65 -13.39 -6.65
C HIS A 70 -3.51 -12.41 -7.43
N ILE A 71 -3.45 -12.51 -8.75
CA ILE A 71 -4.36 -11.78 -9.63
C ILE A 71 -5.74 -12.41 -9.52
N ARG A 72 -6.75 -11.62 -9.13
CA ARG A 72 -8.15 -12.04 -9.11
C ARG A 72 -9.02 -10.89 -9.60
N ASN A 73 -9.75 -11.12 -10.67
CA ASN A 73 -10.75 -10.17 -11.14
C ASN A 73 -11.84 -10.01 -10.08
N LYS A 74 -11.97 -8.81 -9.52
CA LYS A 74 -13.04 -8.40 -8.62
C LYS A 74 -14.16 -7.89 -9.53
N GLU A 75 -15.32 -8.53 -9.42
CA GLU A 75 -16.56 -7.99 -9.95
C GLU A 75 -16.83 -6.64 -9.26
N PRO A 76 -17.02 -5.53 -10.00
CA PRO A 76 -17.33 -4.24 -9.39
C PRO A 76 -18.63 -4.34 -8.58
N SER A 77 -18.60 -3.85 -7.34
CA SER A 77 -19.79 -3.70 -6.52
C SER A 77 -20.44 -2.35 -6.85
N TYR A 78 -21.40 -2.32 -7.76
CA TYR A 78 -22.10 -1.09 -8.14
C TYR A 78 -23.30 -0.79 -7.23
N SER A 79 -23.48 0.50 -6.96
CA SER A 79 -24.78 1.08 -6.56
C SER A 79 -25.85 0.70 -7.60
N SER A 80 -27.07 0.40 -7.14
CA SER A 80 -28.20 0.07 -8.03
C SER A 80 -28.79 1.28 -8.78
N GLU A 81 -28.26 2.49 -8.58
CA GLU A 81 -28.76 3.73 -9.18
C GLU A 81 -27.96 4.10 -10.45
N TYR A 82 -28.68 4.37 -11.54
CA TYR A 82 -28.11 4.74 -12.84
C TYR A 82 -28.59 6.12 -13.30
N LEU A 83 -27.68 6.90 -13.85
CA LEU A 83 -27.98 8.12 -14.60
C LEU A 83 -28.18 7.75 -16.07
N THR A 84 -29.31 8.16 -16.65
CA THR A 84 -29.67 7.83 -18.03
C THR A 84 -29.69 9.08 -18.89
N LYS A 85 -29.07 9.03 -20.07
CA LYS A 85 -29.10 10.12 -21.05
C LYS A 85 -29.33 9.61 -22.45
N THR A 86 -30.21 10.29 -23.18
CA THR A 86 -30.58 9.95 -24.55
C THR A 86 -30.13 11.06 -25.47
N TYR A 87 -29.44 10.69 -26.53
CA TYR A 87 -28.97 11.60 -27.57
C TYR A 87 -29.63 11.31 -28.89
N THR A 88 -29.76 12.35 -29.70
CA THR A 88 -30.21 12.22 -31.09
C THR A 88 -29.35 13.14 -31.96
N TRP A 89 -28.76 12.58 -33.01
CA TRP A 89 -27.94 13.33 -33.95
C TRP A 89 -28.24 12.92 -35.39
N LYS A 90 -27.75 13.70 -36.34
CA LYS A 90 -27.91 13.42 -37.77
C LYS A 90 -26.55 13.22 -38.40
N TYR A 91 -26.42 12.17 -39.21
CA TYR A 91 -25.22 11.93 -39.99
C TYR A 91 -25.57 11.21 -41.30
N ASN A 92 -24.97 11.64 -42.41
CA ASN A 92 -25.14 11.06 -43.74
C ASN A 92 -26.61 10.83 -44.16
N GLY A 93 -27.49 11.79 -43.87
CA GLY A 93 -28.92 11.71 -44.21
C GLY A 93 -29.78 10.85 -43.26
N HIS A 94 -29.19 10.27 -42.22
CA HIS A 94 -29.87 9.44 -41.23
C HIS A 94 -29.93 10.15 -39.87
N THR A 95 -30.98 9.85 -39.10
CA THR A 95 -31.11 10.24 -37.70
C THR A 95 -30.78 9.05 -36.83
N PHE A 96 -29.84 9.23 -35.92
CA PHE A 96 -29.42 8.21 -34.96
C PHE A 96 -29.87 8.61 -33.56
N THR A 97 -30.17 7.61 -32.74
CA THR A 97 -30.49 7.79 -31.33
C THR A 97 -29.72 6.77 -30.52
N THR A 98 -29.12 7.19 -29.40
CA THR A 98 -28.50 6.29 -28.44
C THR A 98 -28.88 6.70 -27.03
N THR A 99 -29.02 5.71 -26.16
CA THR A 99 -29.25 5.93 -24.73
C THR A 99 -28.08 5.32 -23.98
N ILE A 100 -27.43 6.13 -23.16
CA ILE A 100 -26.39 5.69 -22.24
C ILE A 100 -26.98 5.54 -20.84
N GLN A 101 -26.49 4.56 -20.11
CA GLN A 101 -26.78 4.36 -18.69
C GLN A 101 -25.46 4.27 -17.96
N VAL A 102 -25.22 5.19 -17.03
CA VAL A 102 -23.98 5.26 -16.26
C VAL A 102 -24.33 5.03 -14.79
N PRO A 103 -23.71 4.06 -14.10
CA PRO A 103 -23.84 3.92 -12.66
C PRO A 103 -23.53 5.26 -11.97
N LYS A 104 -24.38 5.73 -11.07
CA LYS A 104 -24.22 7.05 -10.44
C LYS A 104 -22.87 7.22 -9.74
N GLY A 105 -22.36 6.14 -9.13
CA GLY A 105 -21.03 6.15 -8.50
C GLY A 105 -19.87 6.43 -9.47
N HIS A 106 -20.00 6.11 -10.77
CA HIS A 106 -18.98 6.47 -11.76
C HIS A 106 -18.96 7.97 -12.04
N TYR A 107 -20.13 8.59 -12.14
CA TYR A 107 -20.23 10.03 -12.32
C TYR A 107 -19.69 10.78 -11.09
N GLU A 108 -20.09 10.35 -9.89
CA GLU A 108 -19.60 10.92 -8.64
C GLU A 108 -18.09 10.73 -8.45
N TYR A 109 -17.53 9.60 -8.92
CA TYR A 109 -16.08 9.39 -8.93
C TYR A 109 -15.37 10.51 -9.69
N TYR A 110 -15.78 10.81 -10.93
CA TYR A 110 -15.16 11.86 -11.73
C TYR A 110 -15.37 13.27 -11.20
N GLN A 111 -16.51 13.56 -10.58
CA GLN A 111 -16.72 14.85 -9.92
C GLN A 111 -15.76 15.09 -8.76
N ASN A 112 -15.22 14.03 -8.14
CA ASN A 112 -14.28 14.11 -7.03
C ASN A 112 -12.80 13.97 -7.46
N GLU A 113 -12.54 13.64 -8.73
CA GLU A 113 -11.19 13.59 -9.28
C GLU A 113 -10.62 15.00 -9.50
N SER A 114 -9.31 15.09 -9.76
CA SER A 114 -8.67 16.39 -9.97
C SER A 114 -8.94 16.95 -11.37
N HIS A 115 -9.52 18.15 -11.45
CA HIS A 115 -9.77 18.84 -12.73
C HIS A 115 -8.63 19.78 -13.16
N THR A 116 -7.46 19.22 -13.51
CA THR A 116 -6.28 20.01 -13.94
C THR A 116 -6.21 20.25 -15.45
N ARG A 117 -5.46 21.27 -15.90
CA ARG A 117 -5.19 21.47 -17.34
C ARG A 117 -4.13 20.52 -17.93
N ASN A 118 -3.82 19.42 -17.25
CA ASN A 118 -3.01 18.36 -17.83
C ASN A 118 -3.88 17.45 -18.69
N TYR A 119 -4.43 17.98 -19.79
CA TYR A 119 -5.44 17.30 -20.61
C TYR A 119 -5.06 15.88 -21.07
N SER A 120 -3.76 15.57 -21.11
CA SER A 120 -3.25 14.21 -21.39
C SER A 120 -3.72 13.14 -20.39
N THR A 121 -4.25 13.51 -19.22
CA THR A 121 -4.73 12.60 -18.16
C THR A 121 -6.22 12.27 -18.22
N TYR A 122 -7.00 13.01 -19.01
CA TYR A 122 -8.47 12.86 -19.06
C TYR A 122 -8.93 11.66 -19.90
N ALA A 123 -7.99 10.98 -20.52
CA ALA A 123 -8.26 9.85 -21.38
C ALA A 123 -8.37 8.56 -20.55
N LEU A 124 -9.61 8.11 -20.37
CA LEU A 124 -10.10 6.72 -20.39
C LEU A 124 -9.85 5.81 -19.19
N THR A 125 -10.30 6.11 -17.97
CA THR A 125 -10.27 5.06 -16.91
C THR A 125 -11.08 3.81 -17.32
N ALA A 126 -10.89 2.70 -16.62
CA ALA A 126 -11.61 1.45 -16.82
C ALA A 126 -13.13 1.64 -16.77
N TYR A 127 -13.62 2.57 -15.95
CA TYR A 127 -15.04 2.92 -15.86
C TYR A 127 -15.54 3.66 -17.11
N ASP A 128 -14.74 4.58 -17.66
CA ASP A 128 -15.05 5.23 -18.96
C ASP A 128 -15.21 4.16 -20.03
N ARG A 129 -14.29 3.18 -20.03
CA ARG A 129 -14.14 2.23 -21.10
C ARG A 129 -15.33 1.30 -21.25
N GLU A 130 -15.98 0.88 -20.17
CA GLU A 130 -17.19 0.06 -20.27
C GLU A 130 -18.30 0.80 -21.02
N ILE A 131 -18.56 2.04 -20.62
CA ILE A 131 -19.60 2.88 -21.23
C ILE A 131 -19.22 3.27 -22.66
N LEU A 132 -17.98 3.72 -22.88
CA LEU A 132 -17.51 4.12 -24.19
C LEU A 132 -17.42 2.94 -25.16
N ASN A 133 -17.01 1.74 -24.72
CA ASN A 133 -17.04 0.54 -25.57
C ASN A 133 -18.47 0.19 -25.98
N SER A 134 -19.43 0.28 -25.05
CA SER A 134 -20.85 0.08 -25.37
C SER A 134 -21.32 1.07 -26.44
N MET A 135 -20.93 2.35 -26.33
CA MET A 135 -21.21 3.35 -27.37
C MET A 135 -20.53 3.01 -28.70
N ILE A 136 -19.25 2.63 -28.66
CA ILE A 136 -18.47 2.27 -29.86
C ILE A 136 -19.05 1.04 -30.55
N ASP A 137 -19.53 0.05 -29.81
CA ASP A 137 -20.23 -1.10 -30.38
C ASP A 137 -21.54 -0.68 -31.04
N GLY A 138 -22.27 0.28 -30.47
CA GLY A 138 -23.41 0.94 -31.11
C GLY A 138 -23.03 1.63 -32.42
N PHE A 139 -21.96 2.42 -32.44
CA PHE A 139 -21.46 3.07 -33.66
C PHE A 139 -21.02 2.06 -34.74
N LYS A 140 -20.34 0.97 -34.34
CA LYS A 140 -19.96 -0.11 -35.27
C LYS A 140 -21.19 -0.80 -35.86
N GLN A 141 -22.20 -1.07 -35.05
CA GLN A 141 -23.47 -1.66 -35.52
C GLN A 141 -24.16 -0.75 -36.53
N GLN A 142 -24.25 0.55 -36.24
CA GLN A 142 -24.78 1.56 -37.17
C GLN A 142 -23.96 1.57 -38.48
N GLY A 143 -22.63 1.62 -38.38
CA GLY A 143 -21.74 1.61 -39.53
C GLY A 143 -21.95 0.38 -40.42
N ASN A 144 -22.07 -0.80 -39.82
CA ASN A 144 -22.34 -2.04 -40.54
C ASN A 144 -23.73 -2.04 -41.19
N GLN A 145 -24.74 -1.51 -40.50
CA GLN A 145 -26.11 -1.43 -41.01
C GLN A 145 -26.24 -0.52 -42.23
N TYR A 146 -25.56 0.62 -42.23
CA TYR A 146 -25.65 1.63 -43.29
C TYR A 146 -24.48 1.58 -44.29
N GLY A 147 -23.55 0.62 -44.14
CA GLY A 147 -22.42 0.42 -45.06
C GLY A 147 -21.37 1.52 -45.00
N PHE A 148 -21.13 2.11 -43.83
CA PHE A 148 -20.18 3.21 -43.66
C PHE A 148 -18.73 2.76 -43.84
N SER A 149 -17.96 3.56 -44.58
CA SER A 149 -16.50 3.45 -44.65
C SER A 149 -15.84 3.72 -43.29
N LYS A 150 -14.53 3.48 -43.19
CA LYS A 150 -13.75 3.79 -41.98
C LYS A 150 -13.85 5.28 -41.61
N GLU A 151 -13.72 6.14 -42.61
CA GLU A 151 -13.83 7.59 -42.50
C GLU A 151 -15.24 8.00 -42.11
N GLN A 152 -16.27 7.36 -42.69
CA GLN A 152 -17.66 7.65 -42.33
C GLN A 152 -17.99 7.23 -40.89
N ASN A 153 -17.40 6.15 -40.39
CA ASN A 153 -17.54 5.76 -38.99
C ASN A 153 -16.90 6.80 -38.04
N VAL A 154 -15.71 7.30 -38.38
CA VAL A 154 -15.06 8.39 -37.64
C VAL A 154 -15.94 9.65 -37.65
N MET A 155 -16.39 10.07 -38.82
CA MET A 155 -17.21 11.27 -38.96
C MET A 155 -18.60 11.14 -38.35
N ASN A 156 -19.15 9.93 -38.23
CA ASN A 156 -20.39 9.71 -37.47
C ASN A 156 -20.20 9.98 -35.97
N ILE A 157 -19.07 9.56 -35.39
CA ILE A 157 -18.72 9.88 -34.00
C ILE A 157 -18.50 11.38 -33.84
N ILE A 158 -17.80 12.02 -34.78
CA ILE A 158 -17.62 13.49 -34.77
C ILE A 158 -18.96 14.20 -34.85
N ALA A 159 -19.86 13.78 -35.73
CA ALA A 159 -21.20 14.37 -35.85
C ALA A 159 -22.04 14.18 -34.58
N PHE A 160 -21.88 13.06 -33.87
CA PHE A 160 -22.47 12.88 -32.55
C PHE A 160 -21.93 13.90 -31.55
N VAL A 161 -20.61 14.07 -31.44
CA VAL A 161 -20.01 15.04 -30.50
C VAL A 161 -20.39 16.48 -30.86
N GLN A 162 -20.32 16.85 -32.14
CA GLN A 162 -20.74 18.17 -32.64
C GLN A 162 -22.22 18.47 -32.43
N SER A 163 -23.05 17.44 -32.18
CA SER A 163 -24.48 17.63 -31.89
C SER A 163 -24.75 18.00 -30.43
N LEU A 164 -23.75 17.89 -29.56
CA LEU A 164 -23.88 18.26 -28.15
C LEU A 164 -23.99 19.79 -28.00
N PRO A 165 -24.88 20.29 -27.13
CA PRO A 165 -24.94 21.70 -26.79
C PRO A 165 -23.60 22.23 -26.28
N TYR A 166 -23.19 23.40 -26.79
CA TYR A 166 -22.09 24.16 -26.22
C TYR A 166 -22.52 24.79 -24.89
N THR A 167 -21.82 24.48 -23.81
CA THR A 167 -22.10 25.02 -22.48
C THR A 167 -20.82 25.47 -21.80
N SER A 168 -20.70 26.77 -21.50
CA SER A 168 -19.51 27.29 -20.81
C SER A 168 -19.48 26.90 -19.33
N ASP A 169 -18.28 26.76 -18.77
CA ASP A 169 -18.09 26.38 -17.37
C ASP A 169 -18.70 27.38 -16.37
N SER A 170 -18.61 28.68 -16.69
CA SER A 170 -19.20 29.76 -15.90
C SER A 170 -20.71 29.60 -15.67
N VAL A 171 -21.41 28.88 -16.57
CA VAL A 171 -22.85 28.63 -16.51
C VAL A 171 -23.18 27.31 -15.81
N THR A 172 -22.26 26.35 -15.81
CA THR A 172 -22.55 24.95 -15.45
C THR A 172 -21.87 24.48 -14.17
N THR A 173 -20.69 25.00 -13.82
CA THR A 173 -19.93 24.59 -12.63
C THR A 173 -19.68 25.75 -11.66
N GLY A 174 -19.87 27.00 -12.10
CA GLY A 174 -19.59 28.20 -11.31
C GLY A 174 -18.10 28.55 -11.21
N TYR A 175 -17.24 27.85 -11.96
CA TYR A 175 -15.81 28.11 -12.09
C TYR A 175 -15.47 28.34 -13.57
N ASP A 176 -14.50 29.22 -13.87
CA ASP A 176 -13.97 29.32 -15.23
C ASP A 176 -12.86 28.25 -15.43
N ASN A 177 -12.90 27.52 -16.56
CA ASN A 177 -11.89 26.55 -17.00
C ASN A 177 -11.85 25.22 -16.19
N TYR A 178 -12.98 24.54 -16.15
CA TYR A 178 -13.20 23.21 -15.58
C TYR A 178 -13.29 22.17 -16.70
N PRO A 179 -12.17 21.55 -17.13
CA PRO A 179 -12.23 20.47 -18.11
C PRO A 179 -12.90 19.23 -17.53
N ARG A 180 -13.93 18.74 -18.20
CA ARG A 180 -14.71 17.55 -17.84
C ARG A 180 -14.08 16.26 -18.33
N TYR A 181 -14.24 15.19 -17.57
CA TYR A 181 -14.02 13.83 -18.06
C TYR A 181 -15.09 13.44 -19.11
N PRO A 182 -14.82 12.45 -19.99
CA PRO A 182 -15.80 12.02 -21.01
C PRO A 182 -17.17 11.66 -20.42
N ILE A 183 -17.20 11.00 -19.27
CA ILE A 183 -18.45 10.59 -18.60
C ILE A 183 -19.20 11.80 -18.03
N GLU A 184 -18.51 12.80 -17.49
CA GLU A 184 -19.12 14.06 -17.06
C GLU A 184 -19.76 14.77 -18.26
N THR A 185 -19.02 14.95 -19.36
CA THR A 185 -19.52 15.59 -20.60
C THR A 185 -20.78 14.90 -21.13
N LEU A 186 -20.81 13.57 -21.08
CA LEU A 186 -21.98 12.79 -21.46
C LEU A 186 -23.15 13.00 -20.49
N ILE A 187 -22.96 12.84 -19.19
CA ILE A 187 -24.09 12.94 -18.24
C ILE A 187 -24.64 14.36 -18.13
N ASP A 188 -23.76 15.37 -18.14
CA ASP A 188 -24.11 16.78 -18.17
C ASP A 188 -24.80 17.15 -19.50
N GLY A 189 -24.50 16.41 -20.56
CA GLY A 189 -25.14 16.51 -21.87
C GLY A 189 -24.63 17.69 -22.70
N GLY A 190 -23.35 18.06 -22.53
CA GLY A 190 -22.73 19.21 -23.17
C GLY A 190 -21.41 19.58 -22.49
N GLY A 191 -20.68 20.50 -23.12
CA GLY A 191 -19.40 21.02 -22.64
C GLY A 191 -18.91 22.15 -23.54
N ASP A 192 -17.75 22.72 -23.24
CA ASP A 192 -17.11 23.71 -24.10
C ASP A 192 -16.04 23.07 -25.02
N CYS A 193 -15.06 23.85 -25.46
CA CYS A 193 -14.13 23.41 -26.50
C CYS A 193 -13.23 22.26 -26.05
N GLU A 194 -12.72 22.30 -24.82
CA GLU A 194 -11.90 21.23 -24.24
C GLU A 194 -12.70 19.95 -24.03
N ASP A 195 -13.90 20.05 -23.49
CA ASP A 195 -14.73 18.90 -23.10
C ASP A 195 -15.13 18.08 -24.32
N THR A 196 -15.59 18.76 -25.37
CA THR A 196 -15.98 18.11 -26.63
C THR A 196 -14.77 17.49 -27.34
N ALA A 197 -13.61 18.14 -27.31
CA ALA A 197 -12.37 17.59 -27.88
C ALA A 197 -11.89 16.36 -27.09
N ILE A 198 -11.97 16.37 -25.75
CA ILE A 198 -11.63 15.24 -24.88
C ILE A 198 -12.57 14.06 -25.13
N LEU A 199 -13.89 14.29 -25.19
CA LEU A 199 -14.87 13.24 -25.46
C LEU A 199 -14.67 12.61 -26.85
N ALA A 200 -14.46 13.44 -27.88
CA ALA A 200 -14.19 12.94 -29.23
C ALA A 200 -12.88 12.13 -29.28
N ALA A 201 -11.83 12.61 -28.62
CA ALA A 201 -10.56 11.90 -28.50
C ALA A 201 -10.74 10.53 -27.82
N ALA A 202 -11.49 10.48 -26.73
CA ALA A 202 -11.78 9.26 -25.97
C ALA A 202 -12.52 8.21 -26.82
N LEU A 203 -13.61 8.60 -27.48
CA LEU A 203 -14.40 7.71 -28.35
C LEU A 203 -13.56 7.19 -29.53
N LEU A 204 -12.85 8.05 -30.23
CA LEU A 204 -12.04 7.65 -31.39
C LEU A 204 -10.83 6.80 -31.00
N THR A 205 -10.25 7.04 -29.82
CA THR A 205 -9.18 6.20 -29.27
C THR A 205 -9.69 4.78 -28.97
N GLU A 206 -10.90 4.62 -28.44
CA GLU A 206 -11.50 3.30 -28.22
C GLU A 206 -12.01 2.65 -29.52
N LEU A 207 -12.37 3.44 -30.53
CA LEU A 207 -12.61 2.92 -31.88
C LEU A 207 -11.32 2.39 -32.54
N GLY A 208 -10.14 2.82 -32.07
CA GLY A 208 -8.83 2.37 -32.54
C GLY A 208 -8.09 3.38 -33.42
N TYR A 209 -8.45 4.66 -33.38
CA TYR A 209 -7.77 5.73 -34.10
C TYR A 209 -6.80 6.48 -33.19
N GLY A 210 -5.64 6.88 -33.74
CA GLY A 210 -4.71 7.75 -33.03
C GLY A 210 -5.29 9.15 -32.90
N THR A 211 -5.26 9.71 -31.69
CA THR A 211 -5.78 11.06 -31.42
C THR A 211 -4.78 11.90 -30.62
N ILE A 212 -4.89 13.22 -30.75
CA ILE A 212 -4.12 14.21 -30.00
C ILE A 212 -5.02 15.42 -29.75
N LEU A 213 -4.86 16.13 -28.64
CA LEU A 213 -5.53 17.43 -28.46
C LEU A 213 -4.63 18.53 -29.03
N ILE A 214 -5.23 19.42 -29.81
CA ILE A 214 -4.58 20.58 -30.40
C ILE A 214 -5.12 21.81 -29.68
N SER A 215 -4.24 22.60 -29.08
CA SER A 215 -4.62 23.81 -28.36
C SER A 215 -4.01 25.05 -29.01
N PRO A 216 -4.77 25.71 -29.91
CA PRO A 216 -4.54 27.10 -30.27
C PRO A 216 -4.75 28.05 -29.07
N PRO A 217 -4.38 29.33 -29.19
CA PRO A 217 -4.64 30.31 -28.14
C PRO A 217 -6.15 30.38 -27.80
N ASN A 218 -6.48 30.13 -26.53
CA ASN A 218 -7.85 30.15 -25.99
C ASN A 218 -8.84 29.20 -26.68
N HIS A 219 -8.36 28.10 -27.26
CA HIS A 219 -9.20 27.10 -27.90
C HIS A 219 -8.64 25.70 -27.71
N MET A 220 -9.50 24.69 -27.88
CA MET A 220 -9.12 23.30 -27.97
C MET A 220 -9.88 22.61 -29.09
N ALA A 221 -9.15 21.81 -29.85
CA ALA A 221 -9.67 21.01 -30.94
C ALA A 221 -9.05 19.61 -30.91
N LEU A 222 -9.62 18.73 -31.70
CA LEU A 222 -9.12 17.38 -31.86
C LEU A 222 -8.15 17.29 -33.04
N GLY A 223 -7.10 16.48 -32.91
CA GLY A 223 -6.27 16.00 -34.00
C GLY A 223 -6.49 14.52 -34.23
N ILE A 224 -6.83 14.12 -35.45
CA ILE A 224 -7.07 12.71 -35.83
C ILE A 224 -5.92 12.22 -36.70
N MET A 225 -5.27 11.12 -36.30
CA MET A 225 -4.19 10.53 -37.06
C MET A 225 -4.69 10.07 -38.43
N GLY A 226 -4.02 10.52 -39.49
CA GLY A 226 -4.44 10.28 -40.87
C GLY A 226 -3.27 10.00 -41.80
N SER A 227 -3.57 9.44 -42.97
CA SER A 227 -2.60 9.19 -44.04
C SER A 227 -2.27 10.45 -44.84
N GLU A 228 -1.12 10.47 -45.51
CA GLU A 228 -0.60 11.65 -46.21
C GLU A 228 -1.46 12.18 -47.36
N ASN A 229 -2.41 11.38 -47.87
CA ASN A 229 -3.34 11.75 -48.94
C ASN A 229 -4.56 12.54 -48.46
N ILE A 230 -4.75 12.70 -47.15
CA ILE A 230 -5.81 13.58 -46.61
C ILE A 230 -5.36 15.03 -46.82
N THR A 231 -6.26 15.83 -47.39
CA THR A 231 -6.05 17.26 -47.60
C THR A 231 -6.46 18.07 -46.38
N GLY A 232 -5.81 19.22 -46.15
CA GLY A 232 -6.17 20.14 -45.08
C GLY A 232 -5.03 20.38 -44.09
N THR A 233 -5.37 21.02 -42.97
CA THR A 233 -4.43 21.39 -41.90
C THR A 233 -4.15 20.18 -41.01
N TYR A 234 -2.87 19.91 -40.77
CA TYR A 234 -2.41 18.88 -39.85
C TYR A 234 -1.21 19.36 -39.03
N TYR A 235 -0.93 18.63 -37.95
CA TYR A 235 0.26 18.82 -37.11
C TYR A 235 0.99 17.48 -36.97
N GLU A 236 2.31 17.52 -36.96
CA GLU A 236 3.14 16.32 -36.85
C GLU A 236 3.51 16.03 -35.39
N HIS A 237 3.37 14.77 -35.00
CA HIS A 237 3.82 14.28 -33.69
C HIS A 237 4.33 12.84 -33.84
N ASN A 238 5.55 12.57 -33.37
CA ASN A 238 6.23 11.27 -33.45
C ASN A 238 6.23 10.64 -34.86
N GLY A 239 6.35 11.44 -35.91
CA GLY A 239 6.38 10.98 -37.31
C GLY A 239 5.01 10.69 -37.92
N SER A 240 3.91 10.93 -37.20
CA SER A 240 2.53 10.80 -37.71
C SER A 240 1.87 12.17 -37.90
N ARG A 241 0.98 12.28 -38.90
CA ARG A 241 0.17 13.47 -39.15
C ARG A 241 -1.18 13.38 -38.45
N TYR A 242 -1.51 14.40 -37.68
CA TYR A 242 -2.80 14.56 -37.00
C TYR A 242 -3.56 15.73 -37.61
N TYR A 243 -4.65 15.44 -38.31
CA TYR A 243 -5.47 16.42 -39.02
C TYR A 243 -6.42 17.12 -38.06
N TYR A 244 -6.51 18.45 -38.18
CA TYR A 244 -7.34 19.29 -37.33
C TYR A 244 -8.82 18.93 -37.50
N MET A 245 -9.56 18.83 -36.40
CA MET A 245 -10.98 18.56 -36.38
C MET A 245 -11.64 19.43 -35.31
N GLU A 246 -12.49 20.35 -35.76
CA GLU A 246 -13.35 21.15 -34.90
C GLU A 246 -14.51 20.32 -34.34
N THR A 247 -14.72 20.37 -33.02
CA THR A 247 -15.75 19.57 -32.32
C THR A 247 -16.88 20.42 -31.74
N THR A 248 -16.72 21.74 -31.65
CA THR A 248 -17.68 22.63 -30.98
C THR A 248 -18.91 23.00 -31.80
N ALA A 249 -18.86 22.79 -33.12
CA ALA A 249 -19.96 23.14 -34.02
C ALA A 249 -20.10 22.12 -35.15
N THR A 250 -21.31 21.99 -35.68
CA THR A 250 -21.57 21.15 -36.86
C THR A 250 -21.07 21.78 -38.16
N GLY A 251 -20.74 20.95 -39.14
CA GLY A 251 -20.44 21.38 -40.51
C GLY A 251 -18.96 21.62 -40.81
N TRP A 252 -18.07 21.37 -39.86
CA TRP A 252 -16.63 21.37 -40.09
C TRP A 252 -16.17 20.03 -40.65
N ASP A 253 -15.31 20.08 -41.67
CA ASP A 253 -14.68 18.91 -42.27
C ASP A 253 -13.30 18.62 -41.67
N LEU A 254 -12.84 17.38 -41.82
CA LEU A 254 -11.50 16.98 -41.38
C LEU A 254 -10.43 17.80 -42.12
N GLY A 255 -9.54 18.44 -41.36
CA GLY A 255 -8.48 19.31 -41.86
C GLY A 255 -8.90 20.77 -42.07
N GLU A 256 -10.16 21.12 -41.82
CA GLU A 256 -10.64 22.50 -41.93
C GLU A 256 -10.27 23.30 -40.67
N LEU A 257 -9.37 24.29 -40.82
CA LEU A 257 -8.94 25.15 -39.73
C LEU A 257 -9.74 26.47 -39.75
N PRO A 258 -10.37 26.88 -38.64
CA PRO A 258 -10.99 28.20 -38.53
C PRO A 258 -9.98 29.32 -38.82
N GLY A 259 -10.43 30.35 -39.55
CA GLY A 259 -9.59 31.45 -40.03
C GLY A 259 -8.79 32.16 -38.91
N ASP A 260 -9.38 32.26 -37.72
CA ASP A 260 -8.77 32.91 -36.54
C ASP A 260 -7.49 32.22 -36.05
N TYR A 261 -7.32 30.93 -36.37
CA TYR A 261 -6.18 30.11 -35.97
C TYR A 261 -5.10 29.97 -37.05
N VAL A 262 -5.33 30.50 -38.26
CA VAL A 262 -4.35 30.47 -39.34
C VAL A 262 -3.06 31.19 -38.92
N GLY A 263 -1.93 30.48 -39.00
CA GLY A 263 -0.61 31.01 -38.63
C GLY A 263 -0.38 31.15 -37.12
N LYS A 264 -1.30 30.68 -36.26
CA LYS A 264 -1.09 30.65 -34.81
C LYS A 264 -0.26 29.43 -34.41
N THR A 265 0.55 29.60 -33.36
CA THR A 265 1.24 28.47 -32.73
C THR A 265 0.25 27.67 -31.89
N VAL A 266 0.31 26.34 -32.01
CA VAL A 266 -0.52 25.41 -31.21
C VAL A 266 0.35 24.61 -30.25
N LYS A 267 -0.24 24.20 -29.12
CA LYS A 267 0.31 23.15 -28.25
C LYS A 267 -0.36 21.83 -28.57
N LEU A 268 0.41 20.75 -28.56
CA LEU A 268 -0.10 19.40 -28.77
C LEU A 268 -0.07 18.63 -27.45
N TYR A 269 -1.19 18.02 -27.08
CA TYR A 269 -1.29 17.14 -25.91
C TYR A 269 -1.62 15.72 -26.35
N PRO A 270 -0.61 14.83 -26.45
CA PRO A 270 -0.83 13.42 -26.76
C PRO A 270 -1.78 12.79 -25.76
N ILE A 271 -2.76 12.04 -26.27
CA ILE A 271 -3.65 11.23 -25.44
C ILE A 271 -2.84 10.04 -24.93
N SER A 272 -2.42 10.11 -23.66
CA SER A 272 -1.72 9.02 -23.00
C SER A 272 -2.71 8.14 -22.25
N LYS A 273 -2.81 6.86 -22.65
CA LYS A 273 -3.42 5.85 -21.77
C LYS A 273 -2.51 5.70 -20.55
N LYS A 274 -2.91 6.22 -19.38
CA LYS A 274 -2.17 6.06 -18.12
C LYS A 274 -2.73 4.90 -17.30
N PRO A 275 -1.94 4.15 -16.53
CA PRO A 275 -2.51 3.24 -15.55
C PRO A 275 -3.13 4.03 -14.39
N GLY A 276 -4.18 3.48 -13.79
CA GLY A 276 -4.95 4.09 -12.70
C GLY A 276 -4.92 3.14 -11.52
N VAL A 277 -3.80 3.07 -10.81
CA VAL A 277 -3.59 2.06 -9.79
C VAL A 277 -3.94 2.59 -8.41
N THR A 278 -4.86 1.92 -7.72
CA THR A 278 -5.25 2.18 -6.33
C THR A 278 -4.88 0.99 -5.45
N ALA A 279 -4.80 1.23 -4.13
CA ALA A 279 -4.53 0.19 -3.15
C ALA A 279 -5.36 0.42 -1.89
N GLU A 280 -5.95 -0.65 -1.36
CA GLU A 280 -6.77 -0.61 -0.15
C GLU A 280 -6.49 -1.84 0.72
N PHE A 281 -6.54 -1.66 2.04
CA PHE A 281 -6.53 -2.78 2.97
C PHE A 281 -7.90 -3.45 3.01
N GLU A 282 -7.94 -4.78 3.03
CA GLU A 282 -9.18 -5.47 3.37
C GLU A 282 -9.46 -5.35 4.88
N ALA A 283 -10.73 -5.47 5.26
CA ALA A 283 -11.27 -5.07 6.57
C ALA A 283 -10.63 -5.75 7.80
N GLU A 284 -9.77 -6.76 7.64
CA GLU A 284 -9.21 -7.51 8.76
C GLU A 284 -7.70 -7.70 8.67
N GLN A 285 -7.00 -7.08 9.62
CA GLN A 285 -5.64 -7.44 9.97
C GLN A 285 -5.72 -8.51 11.06
N LYS A 286 -5.22 -9.71 10.78
CA LYS A 286 -5.36 -10.84 11.70
C LYS A 286 -4.05 -11.12 12.41
N LYS A 287 -4.04 -11.06 13.75
CA LYS A 287 -2.97 -11.66 14.55
C LYS A 287 -2.92 -13.17 14.25
N VAL A 288 -1.80 -13.63 13.72
CA VAL A 288 -1.59 -15.05 13.36
C VAL A 288 -0.64 -15.77 14.31
N GLY A 289 0.09 -15.03 15.15
CA GLY A 289 0.97 -15.62 16.16
C GLY A 289 1.78 -14.57 16.92
N SER A 290 2.57 -15.03 17.88
CA SER A 290 3.58 -14.25 18.58
C SER A 290 4.76 -15.13 19.00
N ASP A 291 5.94 -14.51 19.14
CA ASP A 291 7.10 -15.11 19.81
C ASP A 291 7.43 -14.29 21.07
N SER A 292 8.58 -14.52 21.70
CA SER A 292 8.96 -13.80 22.93
C SER A 292 9.16 -12.28 22.78
N LEU A 293 9.22 -11.77 21.55
CA LEU A 293 9.63 -10.41 21.20
C LEU A 293 8.62 -9.73 20.25
N PHE A 294 8.00 -10.47 19.33
CA PHE A 294 7.18 -9.91 18.25
C PHE A 294 5.81 -10.56 18.12
N THR A 295 4.84 -9.75 17.68
CA THR A 295 3.54 -10.21 17.18
C THR A 295 3.55 -10.24 15.64
N TYR A 296 2.92 -11.27 15.07
CA TYR A 296 2.80 -11.46 13.63
C TYR A 296 1.37 -11.18 13.18
N TYR A 297 1.22 -10.26 12.23
CA TYR A 297 -0.07 -9.90 11.62
C TYR A 297 -0.08 -10.31 10.16
N LYS A 298 -1.08 -11.11 9.77
CA LYS A 298 -1.39 -11.31 8.36
C LYS A 298 -2.23 -10.14 7.88
N VAL A 299 -1.71 -9.43 6.89
CA VAL A 299 -2.34 -8.28 6.26
C VAL A 299 -2.73 -8.66 4.85
N ARG A 300 -3.98 -8.38 4.49
CA ARG A 300 -4.55 -8.62 3.17
C ARG A 300 -4.91 -7.28 2.54
N PHE A 301 -4.59 -7.12 1.26
CA PHE A 301 -4.77 -5.88 0.54
C PHE A 301 -5.22 -6.14 -0.90
N LEU A 302 -5.98 -5.19 -1.43
CA LEU A 302 -6.43 -5.14 -2.81
C LEU A 302 -5.61 -4.07 -3.54
N VAL A 303 -5.07 -4.42 -4.70
CA VAL A 303 -4.51 -3.46 -5.66
C VAL A 303 -5.33 -3.54 -6.93
N GLU A 304 -5.80 -2.41 -7.44
CA GLU A 304 -6.67 -2.34 -8.61
C GLU A 304 -6.08 -1.38 -9.63
N ASN A 305 -5.90 -1.83 -10.87
CA ASN A 305 -5.62 -0.95 -12.00
C ASN A 305 -6.95 -0.69 -12.70
N SER A 306 -7.57 0.43 -12.37
CA SER A 306 -8.75 0.96 -13.02
C SER A 306 -8.40 2.00 -14.09
N GLY A 307 -7.16 2.08 -14.58
CA GLY A 307 -6.80 2.99 -15.69
C GLY A 307 -6.91 2.36 -17.08
N PRO A 308 -6.82 3.15 -18.17
CA PRO A 308 -6.86 2.64 -19.55
C PRO A 308 -5.67 1.79 -19.97
N ALA A 309 -4.52 1.95 -19.32
CA ALA A 309 -3.28 1.29 -19.71
C ALA A 309 -2.89 0.20 -18.74
N VAL A 310 -2.17 -0.79 -19.29
CA VAL A 310 -1.37 -1.71 -18.51
C VAL A 310 -0.37 -0.91 -17.69
N ALA A 311 -0.37 -1.11 -16.38
CA ALA A 311 0.64 -0.56 -15.49
C ALA A 311 1.95 -1.34 -15.70
N ASN A 312 3.06 -0.63 -15.91
CA ASN A 312 4.38 -1.25 -16.12
C ASN A 312 5.31 -0.93 -14.94
N ASN A 313 6.32 -1.78 -14.74
CA ASN A 313 7.28 -1.73 -13.64
C ASN A 313 6.64 -1.60 -12.26
N VAL A 314 5.51 -2.28 -12.07
CA VAL A 314 4.73 -2.20 -10.83
C VAL A 314 5.48 -2.88 -9.69
N SER A 315 5.65 -2.15 -8.59
CA SER A 315 6.24 -2.60 -7.33
C SER A 315 5.33 -2.22 -6.17
N ILE A 316 5.07 -3.17 -5.28
CA ILE A 316 4.27 -2.98 -4.07
C ILE A 316 5.19 -3.03 -2.87
N TYR A 317 5.18 -1.98 -2.06
CA TYR A 317 5.89 -1.88 -0.80
C TYR A 317 4.89 -1.94 0.34
N LEU A 318 5.00 -2.95 1.21
CA LEU A 318 4.13 -3.12 2.37
C LEU A 318 4.99 -3.12 3.64
N VAL A 319 4.68 -2.21 4.56
CA VAL A 319 5.48 -1.97 5.76
C VAL A 319 4.61 -1.73 6.99
N ALA A 320 5.16 -2.04 8.17
CA ALA A 320 4.63 -1.56 9.44
C ALA A 320 5.49 -0.38 9.91
N GLU A 321 4.86 0.77 10.14
CA GLU A 321 5.54 1.99 10.59
C GLU A 321 5.30 2.18 12.10
N ALA A 322 6.37 2.53 12.83
CA ALA A 322 6.28 3.01 14.19
C ALA A 322 5.45 4.30 14.25
N ASP A 323 4.83 4.54 15.41
CA ASP A 323 4.15 5.80 15.70
C ASP A 323 5.04 7.01 15.31
N PRO A 324 4.52 8.02 14.57
CA PRO A 324 5.27 9.22 14.22
C PRO A 324 5.95 9.91 15.40
N LEU A 325 5.39 9.79 16.62
CA LEU A 325 6.00 10.32 17.85
C LEU A 325 7.27 9.56 18.30
N ASP A 326 7.49 8.34 17.81
CA ASP A 326 8.67 7.50 18.06
C ASP A 326 9.78 7.70 16.98
N GLY A 327 9.56 8.64 16.05
CA GLY A 327 10.53 9.03 15.03
C GLY A 327 10.67 8.02 13.89
N SER A 328 9.70 8.01 12.95
CA SER A 328 9.75 7.39 11.61
C SER A 328 10.57 6.09 11.45
N LYS A 329 10.47 5.14 12.39
CA LYS A 329 11.11 3.83 12.25
C LYS A 329 10.17 2.89 11.52
N LEU A 330 10.69 2.19 10.53
CA LEU A 330 10.02 1.03 9.93
C LEU A 330 10.34 -0.20 10.79
N TRP A 331 9.31 -1.00 11.10
CA TRP A 331 9.50 -2.31 11.69
C TRP A 331 9.88 -3.30 10.59
N SER A 332 11.02 -3.97 10.74
CA SER A 332 11.54 -4.91 9.75
C SER A 332 11.11 -6.36 10.02
N PRO A 333 10.91 -7.19 8.98
CA PRO A 333 11.06 -6.84 7.56
C PRO A 333 9.80 -6.17 6.99
N GLY A 334 10.02 -5.15 6.15
CA GLY A 334 9.03 -4.75 5.15
C GLY A 334 9.08 -5.69 3.94
N HIS A 335 8.02 -5.72 3.16
CA HIS A 335 7.92 -6.54 1.95
C HIS A 335 7.93 -5.68 0.71
N THR A 336 8.71 -6.10 -0.29
CA THR A 336 8.65 -5.54 -1.65
C THR A 336 8.25 -6.65 -2.61
N ILE A 337 7.15 -6.46 -3.33
CA ILE A 337 6.64 -7.38 -4.33
C ILE A 337 6.83 -6.75 -5.70
N ASN A 338 7.68 -7.35 -6.53
CA ASN A 338 7.86 -6.94 -7.93
C ASN A 338 6.76 -7.59 -8.78
N VAL A 339 5.79 -6.80 -9.20
CA VAL A 339 4.64 -7.26 -10.01
C VAL A 339 4.95 -7.19 -11.50
N GLY A 340 5.77 -6.24 -11.93
CA GLY A 340 6.13 -6.07 -13.35
C GLY A 340 5.00 -5.41 -14.13
N GLN A 341 4.15 -6.19 -14.79
CA GLN A 341 3.00 -5.68 -15.54
C GLN A 341 1.70 -6.00 -14.82
N MET A 342 0.83 -4.99 -14.66
CA MET A 342 -0.52 -5.17 -14.13
C MET A 342 -1.54 -4.72 -15.18
N PRO A 343 -2.28 -5.64 -15.82
CA PRO A 343 -3.34 -5.27 -16.74
C PRO A 343 -4.50 -4.61 -15.99
N VAL A 344 -5.53 -4.17 -16.70
CA VAL A 344 -6.71 -3.54 -16.11
C VAL A 344 -7.51 -4.61 -15.36
N ASN A 345 -7.22 -4.77 -14.08
CA ASN A 345 -7.84 -5.73 -13.19
C ASN A 345 -7.56 -5.37 -11.73
N SER A 346 -8.17 -6.13 -10.84
CA SER A 346 -7.78 -6.18 -9.44
C SER A 346 -6.91 -7.39 -9.14
N SER A 347 -6.15 -7.28 -8.08
CA SER A 347 -5.29 -8.33 -7.55
C SER A 347 -5.26 -8.25 -6.04
N ILE A 348 -5.18 -9.39 -5.38
CA ILE A 348 -5.14 -9.48 -3.92
C ILE A 348 -3.74 -9.93 -3.51
N GLY A 349 -3.14 -9.18 -2.59
CA GLY A 349 -1.91 -9.56 -1.93
C GLY A 349 -2.12 -9.87 -0.47
N GLU A 350 -1.28 -10.75 0.05
CA GLU A 350 -1.20 -11.08 1.46
C GLU A 350 0.26 -11.06 1.89
N ALA A 351 0.54 -10.54 3.08
CA ALA A 351 1.85 -10.64 3.69
C ALA A 351 1.74 -10.76 5.21
N ILE A 352 2.78 -11.29 5.84
CA ILE A 352 2.92 -11.33 7.29
C ILE A 352 3.90 -10.23 7.72
N LEU A 353 3.41 -9.29 8.51
CA LEU A 353 4.21 -8.22 9.13
C LEU A 353 4.55 -8.59 10.58
N ARG A 354 5.79 -8.29 10.96
CA ARG A 354 6.36 -8.58 12.28
C ARG A 354 6.54 -7.28 13.04
N ILE A 355 5.89 -7.13 14.20
CA ILE A 355 5.94 -5.90 14.99
C ILE A 355 6.31 -6.20 16.45
N PRO A 356 7.20 -5.41 17.09
CA PRO A 356 7.52 -5.58 18.50
C PRO A 356 6.32 -5.41 19.42
N HIS A 357 6.28 -6.18 20.51
CA HIS A 357 5.23 -6.09 21.52
C HIS A 357 5.11 -4.69 22.15
N GLY A 358 3.87 -4.31 22.47
CA GLY A 358 3.55 -3.08 23.22
C GLY A 358 3.80 -1.76 22.48
N LYS A 359 4.27 -1.81 21.23
CA LYS A 359 4.49 -0.61 20.41
C LYS A 359 3.19 -0.19 19.69
N SER A 360 3.09 1.09 19.40
CA SER A 360 2.06 1.62 18.49
C SER A 360 2.56 1.55 17.06
N THR A 361 1.69 1.14 16.13
CA THR A 361 2.04 0.95 14.73
C THR A 361 0.87 1.29 13.82
N LYS A 362 1.17 1.60 12.55
CA LYS A 362 0.20 1.53 11.43
C LYS A 362 0.79 0.69 10.30
N PHE A 363 -0.06 0.16 9.43
CA PHE A 363 0.39 -0.49 8.20
C PHE A 363 0.26 0.47 7.04
N THR A 364 1.26 0.46 6.16
CA THR A 364 1.32 1.31 4.98
C THR A 364 1.63 0.45 3.77
N ILE A 365 0.78 0.58 2.74
CA ILE A 365 1.01 0.02 1.42
C ILE A 365 1.27 1.17 0.45
N ARG A 366 2.37 1.07 -0.29
CA ARG A 366 2.71 1.97 -1.39
C ARG A 366 2.84 1.16 -2.67
N VAL A 367 2.12 1.56 -3.72
CA VAL A 367 2.20 0.91 -5.04
C VAL A 367 2.75 1.93 -6.02
N CYS A 368 3.87 1.60 -6.65
CA CYS A 368 4.56 2.46 -7.60
C CYS A 368 4.72 1.75 -8.94
N GLY A 369 4.78 2.52 -10.02
CA GLY A 369 5.17 2.03 -11.34
C GLY A 369 5.39 3.19 -12.29
N ASP A 370 5.48 2.89 -13.57
CA ASP A 370 5.68 3.93 -14.59
C ASP A 370 4.49 4.91 -14.57
N TYR A 371 4.78 6.19 -14.29
CA TYR A 371 3.83 7.31 -14.30
C TYR A 371 2.77 7.33 -13.18
N PHE A 372 2.88 6.48 -12.14
CA PHE A 372 1.97 6.52 -10.99
C PHE A 372 2.65 6.13 -9.66
N SER A 373 2.11 6.65 -8.56
CA SER A 373 2.42 6.20 -7.20
C SER A 373 1.21 6.45 -6.31
N THR A 374 0.73 5.42 -5.63
CA THR A 374 -0.37 5.52 -4.67
C THR A 374 0.07 4.98 -3.31
N GLU A 375 -0.52 5.51 -2.24
CA GLU A 375 -0.23 5.10 -0.88
C GLU A 375 -1.50 5.06 -0.04
N LYS A 376 -1.63 4.02 0.79
CA LYS A 376 -2.69 3.89 1.77
C LYS A 376 -2.10 3.47 3.11
N SER A 377 -2.63 4.03 4.19
CA SER A 377 -2.27 3.67 5.56
C SER A 377 -3.50 3.33 6.39
N THR A 378 -3.33 2.44 7.36
CA THR A 378 -4.33 2.18 8.41
C THR A 378 -4.30 3.28 9.47
N GLU A 379 -5.29 3.28 10.36
CA GLU A 379 -5.15 3.98 11.64
C GLU A 379 -4.03 3.37 12.48
N ILE A 380 -3.49 4.18 13.41
CA ILE A 380 -2.51 3.71 14.38
C ILE A 380 -3.22 2.86 15.43
N PHE A 381 -2.67 1.68 15.72
CA PHE A 381 -3.15 0.78 16.75
C PHE A 381 -2.00 0.31 17.64
N LYS A 382 -2.33 -0.13 18.86
CA LYS A 382 -1.37 -0.68 19.80
C LYS A 382 -1.21 -2.18 19.57
N VAL A 383 0.03 -2.62 19.45
CA VAL A 383 0.39 -4.04 19.30
C VAL A 383 0.28 -4.74 20.64
N SER A 384 -0.08 -6.01 20.58
CA SER A 384 -0.17 -6.92 21.72
C SER A 384 0.98 -6.80 22.72
N SER A 385 0.68 -6.89 24.01
CA SER A 385 1.67 -6.80 25.10
C SER A 385 1.32 -7.72 26.28
N PRO A 386 2.33 -8.21 27.02
CA PRO A 386 2.07 -8.97 28.24
C PRO A 386 1.47 -8.10 29.34
N GLU A 387 0.53 -8.65 30.10
CA GLU A 387 -0.08 -8.01 31.27
C GLU A 387 0.00 -8.98 32.45
N LEU A 388 0.99 -8.78 33.32
CA LEU A 388 1.20 -9.64 34.47
C LEU A 388 0.37 -9.17 35.67
N ASN A 389 -0.36 -10.11 36.25
CA ASN A 389 -1.08 -9.96 37.51
C ASN A 389 -0.62 -11.03 38.49
N ALA A 390 -0.67 -10.75 39.79
CA ALA A 390 -0.23 -11.72 40.80
C ALA A 390 -1.19 -11.87 41.97
N THR A 391 -1.22 -13.08 42.52
CA THR A 391 -1.88 -13.41 43.80
C THR A 391 -0.89 -14.06 44.75
N MET A 392 -1.13 -13.92 46.06
CA MET A 392 -0.23 -14.44 47.09
C MET A 392 -0.96 -15.45 47.98
N ASN A 393 -0.36 -16.63 48.12
CA ASN A 393 -0.77 -17.63 49.10
C ASN A 393 0.28 -17.72 50.21
N LEU A 394 -0.18 -17.71 51.46
CA LEU A 394 0.66 -17.78 52.66
C LEU A 394 0.30 -19.03 53.46
N GLU A 395 1.31 -19.82 53.82
CA GLU A 395 1.15 -20.99 54.68
C GLU A 395 2.16 -20.91 55.84
N ARG A 396 1.69 -20.91 57.09
CA ARG A 396 2.56 -20.97 58.26
C ARG A 396 3.14 -22.37 58.39
N LEU A 397 4.47 -22.46 58.48
CA LEU A 397 5.18 -23.72 58.66
C LEU A 397 5.33 -24.06 60.14
N ASN A 398 4.97 -25.27 60.52
CA ASN A 398 5.16 -25.79 61.88
C ASN A 398 6.63 -26.13 62.12
N ARG A 399 7.42 -25.14 62.57
CA ARG A 399 8.83 -25.29 62.94
C ARG A 399 9.05 -24.83 64.38
N LEU A 400 9.82 -25.62 65.14
CA LEU A 400 10.25 -25.26 66.49
C LEU A 400 11.42 -24.27 66.41
N ASP A 401 11.12 -22.98 66.58
CA ASP A 401 12.09 -21.89 66.70
C ASP A 401 11.53 -20.88 67.71
N PHE A 402 12.32 -20.49 68.71
CA PHE A 402 11.86 -19.59 69.78
C PHE A 402 11.81 -18.12 69.35
N LYS A 403 12.59 -17.74 68.33
CA LYS A 403 12.75 -16.34 67.91
C LYS A 403 11.95 -16.01 66.64
N TYR A 404 11.67 -16.99 65.79
CA TYR A 404 11.07 -16.75 64.49
C TYR A 404 9.87 -17.66 64.17
N SER A 405 8.93 -17.11 63.41
CA SER A 405 7.89 -17.84 62.68
C SER A 405 8.30 -17.97 61.20
N TYR A 406 7.99 -19.11 60.58
CA TYR A 406 8.34 -19.38 59.18
C TYR A 406 7.06 -19.46 58.34
N TYR A 407 7.05 -18.77 57.21
CA TYR A 407 5.94 -18.76 56.27
C TYR A 407 6.43 -19.19 54.91
N LYS A 408 5.73 -20.14 54.32
CA LYS A 408 5.87 -20.48 52.91
C LYS A 408 5.00 -19.51 52.11
N VAL A 409 5.66 -18.71 51.29
CA VAL A 409 5.04 -17.66 50.47
C VAL A 409 5.08 -18.12 49.03
N ARG A 410 3.90 -18.26 48.41
CA ARG A 410 3.76 -18.58 46.99
C ARG A 410 3.10 -17.43 46.25
N CYS A 411 3.85 -16.82 45.34
CA CYS A 411 3.35 -15.84 44.38
C CYS A 411 2.89 -16.58 43.12
N ASN A 412 1.59 -16.55 42.81
CA ASN A 412 1.09 -17.04 41.53
C ASN A 412 0.94 -15.84 40.58
N ILE A 413 1.41 -15.99 39.35
CA ILE A 413 1.47 -14.94 38.33
C ILE A 413 0.62 -15.41 37.16
N VAL A 414 -0.23 -14.53 36.65
CA VAL A 414 -1.07 -14.76 35.48
C VAL A 414 -0.69 -13.71 34.45
N ASN A 415 -0.43 -14.13 33.21
CA ASN A 415 -0.34 -13.20 32.09
C ASN A 415 -1.71 -13.08 31.42
N SER A 416 -2.46 -12.03 31.75
CA SER A 416 -3.75 -11.72 31.11
C SER A 416 -3.59 -10.95 29.80
N GLY A 417 -2.36 -10.60 29.43
CA GLY A 417 -2.06 -9.90 28.20
C GLY A 417 -2.07 -10.83 26.99
N ASP A 418 -2.14 -10.23 25.82
CA ASP A 418 -2.23 -10.89 24.53
C ASP A 418 -0.84 -11.11 23.88
N ALA A 419 0.22 -11.12 24.68
CA ALA A 419 1.57 -11.47 24.25
C ALA A 419 2.36 -12.13 25.38
N PRO A 420 3.36 -12.97 25.08
CA PRO A 420 4.19 -13.61 26.10
C PRO A 420 5.23 -12.64 26.70
N THR A 421 5.76 -12.98 27.87
CA THR A 421 7.01 -12.37 28.36
C THR A 421 8.23 -13.08 27.78
N THR A 422 9.38 -12.40 27.70
CA THR A 422 10.66 -13.06 27.42
C THR A 422 11.22 -13.73 28.68
N PHE A 423 11.26 -12.97 29.79
CA PHE A 423 11.68 -13.47 31.10
C PHE A 423 10.91 -12.74 32.21
N THR A 424 10.41 -13.50 33.19
CA THR A 424 9.74 -12.97 34.38
C THR A 424 10.60 -13.17 35.62
N TYR A 425 10.72 -12.10 36.41
CA TYR A 425 11.43 -12.07 37.68
C TYR A 425 10.47 -11.69 38.82
N VAL A 426 10.67 -12.31 39.98
CA VAL A 426 9.89 -12.04 41.19
C VAL A 426 10.82 -11.82 42.37
N ASN A 427 10.58 -10.75 43.10
CA ASN A 427 11.19 -10.50 44.38
C ASN A 427 10.13 -10.67 45.48
N ILE A 428 10.47 -11.45 46.50
CA ILE A 428 9.62 -11.65 47.68
C ILE A 428 10.34 -10.99 48.85
N THR A 429 9.68 -10.09 49.56
CA THR A 429 10.27 -9.34 50.69
C THR A 429 9.35 -9.35 51.90
N ALA A 430 9.91 -9.07 53.08
CA ALA A 430 9.12 -8.86 54.28
C ALA A 430 9.66 -7.67 55.10
N GLU A 431 8.75 -6.83 55.57
CA GLU A 431 9.03 -5.57 56.29
C GLU A 431 8.19 -5.49 57.56
N THR A 432 8.79 -5.03 58.67
CA THR A 432 8.08 -4.81 59.94
C THR A 432 7.46 -3.43 60.00
N ALA A 433 6.39 -3.27 60.78
CA ALA A 433 5.84 -1.95 61.10
C ALA A 433 6.95 -1.03 61.70
N PRO A 434 7.05 0.25 61.30
CA PRO A 434 6.06 1.04 60.55
C PRO A 434 6.13 0.92 59.01
N PHE A 435 6.78 -0.10 58.46
CA PHE A 435 6.96 -0.32 57.01
C PHE A 435 7.72 0.82 56.33
N ASP A 436 8.82 1.25 56.96
CA ASP A 436 9.75 2.27 56.49
C ASP A 436 10.82 1.74 55.52
N ASN A 437 10.50 0.65 54.79
CA ASN A 437 11.40 -0.14 53.94
C ASN A 437 12.56 -0.84 54.69
N THR A 438 12.52 -0.94 56.03
CA THR A 438 13.45 -1.81 56.77
C THR A 438 13.07 -3.28 56.60
N ARG A 439 13.79 -3.97 55.70
CA ARG A 439 13.53 -5.38 55.39
C ARG A 439 13.98 -6.28 56.54
N VAL A 440 13.04 -6.99 57.15
CA VAL A 440 13.32 -8.06 58.12
C VAL A 440 13.65 -9.39 57.46
N TRP A 441 13.26 -9.54 56.20
CA TRP A 441 13.67 -10.66 55.36
C TRP A 441 13.79 -10.22 53.89
N SER A 442 14.87 -10.67 53.25
CA SER A 442 15.05 -10.63 51.80
C SER A 442 15.80 -11.88 51.32
N PRO A 443 15.55 -12.34 50.09
CA PRO A 443 16.28 -13.46 49.53
C PRO A 443 17.77 -13.09 49.35
N LYS A 444 18.66 -14.09 49.47
CA LYS A 444 20.11 -13.90 49.23
C LYS A 444 20.42 -13.47 47.79
N HIS A 445 19.52 -13.76 46.85
CA HIS A 445 19.57 -13.31 45.46
C HIS A 445 18.33 -12.46 45.20
N ASN A 446 18.52 -11.23 44.72
CA ASN A 446 17.48 -10.20 44.67
C ASN A 446 16.27 -10.54 43.76
N ASN A 447 16.30 -11.61 42.96
CA ASN A 447 15.21 -12.00 42.05
C ASN A 447 15.13 -13.53 41.85
N ILE A 448 13.94 -14.09 41.98
CA ILE A 448 13.57 -15.46 41.56
C ILE A 448 13.21 -15.41 40.08
N GLN A 449 13.91 -16.17 39.24
CA GLN A 449 13.61 -16.26 37.81
C GLN A 449 12.52 -17.31 37.56
N VAL A 450 11.38 -16.88 37.01
CA VAL A 450 10.24 -17.75 36.66
C VAL A 450 10.32 -18.24 35.22
N GLY A 451 11.03 -17.51 34.35
CA GLY A 451 11.12 -17.80 32.92
C GLY A 451 10.04 -17.10 32.10
N GLN A 452 9.79 -17.57 30.88
CA GLN A 452 8.73 -17.04 30.02
C GLN A 452 7.35 -17.45 30.55
N ILE A 453 6.41 -16.49 30.57
CA ILE A 453 4.99 -16.75 30.79
C ILE A 453 4.28 -16.44 29.47
N VAL A 454 3.72 -17.48 28.84
CA VAL A 454 3.00 -17.36 27.57
C VAL A 454 1.72 -16.53 27.70
N GLU A 455 1.13 -16.12 26.58
CA GLU A 455 -0.20 -15.51 26.51
C GLU A 455 -1.23 -16.39 27.24
N ASN A 456 -2.04 -15.79 28.12
CA ASN A 456 -2.98 -16.49 29.02
C ASN A 456 -2.34 -17.56 29.92
N GLY A 457 -1.01 -17.53 30.04
CA GLY A 457 -0.22 -18.48 30.80
C GLY A 457 -0.13 -18.13 32.29
N ASN A 458 0.35 -19.10 33.07
CA ASN A 458 0.56 -18.95 34.50
C ASN A 458 2.00 -19.31 34.87
N GLY A 459 2.55 -18.58 35.84
CA GLY A 459 3.84 -18.85 36.48
C GLY A 459 3.71 -18.77 37.99
N TRP A 460 4.73 -19.20 38.73
CA TRP A 460 4.77 -19.00 40.17
C TRP A 460 6.20 -18.92 40.69
N ALA A 461 6.36 -18.21 41.80
CA ALA A 461 7.58 -18.13 42.58
C ALA A 461 7.28 -18.46 44.04
N GLU A 462 8.21 -19.12 44.73
CA GLU A 462 8.00 -19.56 46.10
C GLU A 462 9.25 -19.32 46.95
N ALA A 463 9.05 -18.87 48.19
CA ALA A 463 10.11 -18.72 49.17
C ALA A 463 9.63 -19.05 50.59
N ILE A 464 10.57 -19.47 51.44
CA ILE A 464 10.34 -19.58 52.88
C ILE A 464 10.86 -18.30 53.54
N VAL A 465 9.93 -17.49 54.03
CA VAL A 465 10.18 -16.23 54.72
C VAL A 465 10.28 -16.49 56.22
N LYS A 466 11.30 -15.92 56.85
CA LYS A 466 11.59 -16.04 58.28
C LYS A 466 11.31 -14.72 58.98
N ILE A 467 10.39 -14.70 59.95
CA ILE A 467 9.83 -13.48 60.54
C ILE A 467 10.00 -13.52 62.06
N PRO A 468 10.47 -12.44 62.72
CA PRO A 468 10.53 -12.39 64.19
C PRO A 468 9.14 -12.53 64.81
N LYS A 469 9.01 -13.30 65.89
CA LYS A 469 7.71 -13.47 66.58
C LYS A 469 7.28 -12.18 67.29
N GLY A 470 5.98 -11.92 67.31
CA GLY A 470 5.37 -10.76 67.96
C GLY A 470 5.38 -9.48 67.12
N GLU A 471 5.84 -9.56 65.87
CA GLU A 471 5.88 -8.44 64.94
C GLU A 471 4.70 -8.49 63.95
N THR A 472 4.20 -7.31 63.57
CA THR A 472 3.32 -7.14 62.42
C THR A 472 4.16 -6.92 61.17
N VAL A 473 3.96 -7.75 60.15
CA VAL A 473 4.80 -7.78 58.95
C VAL A 473 3.97 -7.68 57.67
N LYS A 474 4.45 -6.86 56.73
CA LYS A 474 3.99 -6.80 55.35
C LYS A 474 4.90 -7.70 54.51
N ILE A 475 4.32 -8.75 53.91
CA ILE A 475 4.99 -9.56 52.90
C ILE A 475 4.59 -9.01 51.54
N THR A 476 5.56 -8.76 50.67
CA THR A 476 5.33 -8.25 49.31
C THR A 476 5.93 -9.22 48.29
N CYS A 477 5.15 -9.54 47.27
CA CYS A 477 5.62 -10.15 46.03
C CYS A 477 5.54 -9.09 44.94
N GLU A 478 6.68 -8.58 44.51
CA GLU A 478 6.80 -7.65 43.40
C GLU A 478 7.56 -8.34 42.26
N GLY A 479 7.29 -7.97 41.02
CA GLY A 479 7.97 -8.59 39.90
C GLY A 479 7.73 -7.86 38.60
N TYR A 480 8.46 -8.30 37.58
CA TYR A 480 8.29 -7.80 36.23
C TYR A 480 8.61 -8.87 35.19
N GLY A 481 7.87 -8.83 34.09
CA GLY A 481 8.14 -9.54 32.85
C GLY A 481 8.78 -8.61 31.85
N LEU A 482 9.97 -8.96 31.35
CA LEU A 482 10.63 -8.25 30.26
C LEU A 482 10.01 -8.62 28.91
N TYR A 483 9.97 -7.65 28.01
CA TYR A 483 9.75 -7.84 26.58
C TYR A 483 10.65 -6.88 25.77
N LEU A 484 10.51 -6.88 24.44
CA LEU A 484 11.43 -6.20 23.52
C LEU A 484 11.60 -4.70 23.83
N GLY A 485 12.82 -4.19 23.74
CA GLY A 485 13.12 -2.75 23.92
C GLY A 485 13.38 -2.31 25.37
N GLY A 486 13.45 -3.25 26.33
CA GLY A 486 13.65 -2.93 27.75
C GLY A 486 12.36 -2.57 28.49
N ASP A 487 11.23 -2.62 27.77
CA ASP A 487 9.91 -2.43 28.34
C ASP A 487 9.54 -3.62 29.25
N LYS A 488 8.71 -3.35 30.26
CA LYS A 488 8.36 -4.32 31.30
C LYS A 488 6.90 -4.26 31.69
N SER A 489 6.31 -5.42 31.95
CA SER A 489 5.01 -5.57 32.58
C SER A 489 5.22 -5.89 34.05
N SER A 490 4.85 -4.98 34.95
CA SER A 490 5.17 -5.10 36.39
C SER A 490 3.93 -5.43 37.21
N PHE A 491 4.12 -6.14 38.31
CA PHE A 491 3.06 -6.46 39.27
C PHE A 491 3.57 -6.30 40.70
N GLU A 492 2.65 -6.05 41.63
CA GLU A 492 2.91 -6.06 43.06
C GLU A 492 1.66 -6.59 43.79
N VAL A 493 1.87 -7.51 44.73
CA VAL A 493 0.82 -7.96 45.65
C VAL A 493 1.41 -8.06 47.05
N SER A 494 0.66 -7.58 48.04
CA SER A 494 1.10 -7.57 49.43
C SER A 494 0.07 -8.20 50.36
N SER A 495 0.52 -8.76 51.47
CA SER A 495 -0.32 -9.30 52.53
C SER A 495 0.27 -8.97 53.89
N TYR A 496 -0.59 -8.79 54.90
CA TYR A 496 -0.21 -8.42 56.26
C TYR A 496 -0.48 -9.57 57.21
N ILE A 497 0.47 -9.87 58.08
CA ILE A 497 0.37 -10.94 59.07
C ILE A 497 0.96 -10.51 60.42
N GLU A 498 0.47 -11.13 61.48
CA GLU A 498 1.07 -11.07 62.82
C GLU A 498 1.75 -12.43 63.09
N ALA A 499 3.03 -12.40 63.47
CA ALA A 499 3.93 -13.57 63.44
C ALA A 499 4.14 -14.29 64.79
#